data_AF-A0A5C7JSD8-F1
#
_entry.id   AF-A0A5C7JSD8-F1
#
_cell.length_a   1.000
_cell.length_b   1.000
_cell.length_c   1.000
_cell.angle_alpha   90.00
_cell.angle_beta   90.00
_cell.angle_gamma   90.00
#
_symmetry.space_group_name_H-M   'P 1'
#
loop_
_entity.id
_entity.type
_entity.pdbx_description
1 polymer ?
#
loop_
_entity_poly.entity_id
_entity_poly.type
_entity_poly.pdbx_seq_one_letter_code
_entity_poly.pdbx_strand_id
1 'polypeptide(L)'
;MAKRVLVPKTRCNNTMSEAAFWSFIRSALRQKSRWWKPISLCKEKSRRPYQGTNKRQKFEYQCKKCKGWFPEKQINVDHIIPAGSLNNAQDLPGFVERLFCEVDGLQTLCTTCHDKKTLKEKQSKKKKK
;
A
#
# COMPACT_ATOMS: atom_id res chain seq x y z
N MET A 1 -4.22 32.11 -13.23
CA MET A 1 -3.96 31.00 -12.28
C MET A 1 -4.30 31.51 -10.88
N ALA A 2 -5.10 30.79 -10.09
CA ALA A 2 -5.46 31.24 -8.74
C ALA A 2 -4.20 31.36 -7.85
N LYS A 3 -4.07 32.48 -7.13
CA LYS A 3 -2.95 32.73 -6.21
C LYS A 3 -3.02 31.70 -5.06
N ARG A 4 -1.97 30.90 -4.88
CA ARG A 4 -1.95 29.82 -3.89
C ARG A 4 -1.95 30.42 -2.47
N VAL A 5 -2.95 30.10 -1.66
CA VAL A 5 -3.02 30.51 -0.26
C VAL A 5 -1.89 29.83 0.53
N LEU A 6 -1.14 30.61 1.30
CA LEU A 6 -0.07 30.09 2.15
C LEU A 6 -0.68 29.37 3.36
N VAL A 7 -0.36 28.10 3.54
CA VAL A 7 -0.82 27.31 4.70
C VAL A 7 0.12 27.57 5.89
N PRO A 8 -0.38 27.86 7.09
CA PRO A 8 0.46 28.09 8.26
C PRO A 8 1.32 26.87 8.61
N LYS A 9 2.56 27.13 9.02
CA LYS A 9 3.51 26.11 9.46
C LYS A 9 3.59 26.13 10.98
N THR A 10 3.04 25.10 11.61
CA THR A 10 2.88 25.01 13.07
C THR A 10 3.68 23.85 13.69
N ARG A 11 4.42 23.08 12.87
CA ARG A 11 5.15 21.89 13.29
C ARG A 11 6.62 21.95 12.86
N CYS A 12 7.45 21.12 13.52
CA CYS A 12 8.87 20.96 13.23
C CYS A 12 9.59 22.32 13.14
N ASN A 13 9.59 23.07 14.25
CA ASN A 13 10.17 24.42 14.31
C ASN A 13 9.65 25.36 13.20
N ASN A 14 8.32 25.41 13.01
CA ASN A 14 7.65 26.21 11.99
C ASN A 14 8.09 25.95 10.54
N THR A 15 8.64 24.77 10.25
CA THR A 15 9.04 24.38 8.88
C THR A 15 7.96 23.59 8.14
N MET A 16 7.05 22.94 8.88
CA MET A 16 6.01 22.07 8.35
C MET A 16 4.60 22.52 8.71
N SER A 17 3.67 22.40 7.75
CA SER A 17 2.23 22.47 8.04
C SER A 17 1.76 21.17 8.71
N GLU A 18 0.58 21.19 9.33
CA GLU A 18 -0.01 20.00 9.95
C GLU A 18 -0.23 18.86 8.96
N ALA A 19 -0.69 19.15 7.75
CA ALA A 19 -0.85 18.15 6.70
C ALA A 19 0.48 17.52 6.28
N ALA A 20 1.56 18.32 6.23
CA ALA A 20 2.90 17.81 5.94
C ALA A 20 3.40 16.89 7.05
N PHE A 21 3.16 17.24 8.31
CA PHE A 21 3.52 16.43 9.48
C PHE A 21 2.84 15.05 9.45
N TRP A 22 1.53 14.99 9.22
CA TRP A 22 0.83 13.71 9.16
C TRP A 22 1.20 12.89 7.91
N SER A 23 1.53 13.54 6.80
CA SER A 23 2.08 12.88 5.62
C SER A 23 3.45 12.25 5.90
N PHE A 24 4.29 12.94 6.67
CA PHE A 24 5.59 12.44 7.12
C PHE A 24 5.44 11.18 7.98
N ILE A 25 4.58 11.20 9.01
CA ILE A 25 4.31 10.02 9.85
C ILE A 25 3.79 8.86 9.02
N ARG A 26 2.81 9.11 8.14
CA ARG A 26 2.22 8.08 7.27
C ARG A 26 3.28 7.41 6.39
N SER A 27 4.21 8.20 5.86
CA SER A 27 5.32 7.70 5.04
C SER A 27 6.25 6.80 5.85
N ALA A 28 6.63 7.22 7.06
CA ALA A 28 7.49 6.44 7.96
C ALA A 28 6.85 5.10 8.34
N LEU A 29 5.57 5.10 8.73
CA LEU A 29 4.83 3.88 9.06
C LEU A 29 4.75 2.92 7.87
N ARG A 30 4.44 3.43 6.67
CA ARG A 30 4.41 2.61 5.44
C ARG A 30 5.77 2.03 5.11
N GLN A 31 6.85 2.79 5.29
CA GLN A 31 8.20 2.28 5.08
C GLN A 31 8.51 1.10 6.01
N LYS A 32 8.11 1.19 7.29
CA LYS A 32 8.29 0.09 8.25
C LYS A 32 7.40 -1.11 7.94
N SER A 33 6.17 -0.89 7.48
CA SER A 33 5.25 -1.98 7.12
C SER A 33 5.81 -2.93 6.05
N ARG A 34 6.75 -2.47 5.19
CA ARG A 34 7.40 -3.33 4.17
C ARG A 34 8.16 -4.52 4.76
N TRP A 35 8.63 -4.38 6.01
CA TRP A 35 9.36 -5.41 6.74
C TRP A 35 8.45 -6.30 7.60
N TRP A 36 7.14 -6.06 7.54
CA TRP A 36 6.16 -6.83 8.29
C TRP A 36 6.12 -8.28 7.79
N LYS A 37 6.35 -9.24 8.68
CA LYS A 37 6.49 -10.66 8.33
C LYS A 37 5.28 -11.23 7.57
N PRO A 38 4.02 -10.86 7.91
CA PRO A 38 2.86 -11.25 7.11
C PRO A 38 2.91 -10.88 5.63
N ILE A 39 3.60 -9.81 5.23
CA ILE A 39 3.75 -9.43 3.82
C ILE A 39 4.58 -10.47 3.06
N SER A 40 5.72 -10.88 3.61
CA SER A 40 6.56 -11.91 2.98
C SER A 40 5.86 -13.27 2.97
N LEU A 41 5.15 -13.63 4.04
CA LEU A 41 4.35 -14.85 4.09
C LEU A 41 3.21 -14.87 3.07
N CYS A 42 2.48 -13.77 2.89
CA CYS A 42 1.42 -13.65 1.87
C CYS A 42 1.98 -13.92 0.46
N LYS A 43 3.16 -13.37 0.18
CA LYS A 43 3.88 -13.56 -1.08
C LYS A 43 4.41 -14.99 -1.25
N GLU A 44 4.95 -15.59 -0.20
CA GLU A 44 5.42 -16.99 -0.23
C GLU A 44 4.26 -17.97 -0.47
N LYS A 45 3.10 -17.75 0.17
CA LYS A 45 1.89 -18.56 -0.04
C LYS A 45 1.36 -18.52 -1.48
N SER A 46 1.64 -17.47 -2.23
CA SER A 46 1.21 -17.33 -3.63
C SER A 46 2.26 -17.80 -4.64
N ARG A 47 3.38 -18.35 -4.19
CA ARG A 47 4.55 -18.69 -5.03
C ARG A 47 4.54 -20.14 -5.52
N ARG A 48 5.01 -20.38 -6.74
CA ARG A 48 5.42 -21.71 -7.24
C ARG A 48 6.78 -21.65 -7.96
N PRO A 49 7.50 -22.78 -8.08
CA PRO A 49 8.68 -22.87 -8.94
C PRO A 49 8.34 -22.51 -10.38
N TYR A 50 9.15 -21.67 -11.00
CA TYR A 50 8.96 -21.30 -12.40
C TYR A 50 9.48 -22.41 -13.32
N GLN A 51 8.68 -22.76 -14.32
CA GLN A 51 9.04 -23.72 -15.36
C GLN A 51 9.01 -23.00 -16.71
N GLY A 52 10.18 -22.58 -17.19
CA GLY A 52 10.30 -21.92 -18.48
C GLY A 52 11.75 -21.65 -18.88
N THR A 53 11.91 -20.99 -20.03
CA THR A 53 13.22 -20.78 -20.66
C THR A 53 14.13 -19.84 -19.88
N ASN A 54 13.56 -18.90 -19.12
CA ASN A 54 14.31 -17.94 -18.34
C ASN A 54 14.89 -18.56 -17.05
N LYS A 55 16.12 -19.08 -17.15
CA LYS A 55 16.85 -19.69 -16.02
C LYS A 55 17.09 -18.75 -14.83
N ARG A 56 16.97 -17.43 -14.99
CA ARG A 56 17.13 -16.45 -13.89
C ARG A 56 15.88 -16.36 -12.99
N GLN A 57 14.72 -16.75 -13.51
CA GLN A 57 13.48 -16.73 -12.73
C GLN A 57 13.33 -18.06 -12.00
N LYS A 58 13.47 -18.03 -10.68
CA LYS A 58 13.30 -19.24 -9.85
C LYS A 58 11.82 -19.52 -9.54
N PHE A 59 11.04 -18.46 -9.41
CA PHE A 59 9.67 -18.53 -8.93
C PHE A 59 8.74 -17.58 -9.68
N GLU A 60 7.46 -17.93 -9.67
CA GLU A 60 6.36 -17.07 -10.12
C GLU A 60 5.25 -17.06 -9.07
N TYR A 61 4.44 -16.00 -9.09
CA TYR A 61 3.47 -15.71 -8.06
C TYR A 61 2.07 -15.56 -8.66
N GLN A 62 1.08 -16.12 -7.98
CA GLN A 62 -0.30 -16.11 -8.43
C GLN A 62 -1.03 -14.85 -7.98
N CYS A 63 -1.63 -14.13 -8.93
CA CYS A 63 -2.54 -13.03 -8.63
C CYS A 63 -3.86 -13.56 -8.06
N LYS A 64 -4.29 -13.09 -6.89
CA LYS A 64 -5.55 -13.52 -6.26
C LYS A 64 -6.78 -13.22 -7.10
N LYS A 65 -6.73 -12.13 -7.90
CA LYS A 65 -7.85 -11.60 -8.70
C LYS A 65 -8.01 -12.25 -10.07
N CYS A 66 -6.97 -12.21 -10.91
CA CYS A 66 -7.04 -12.79 -12.26
C CYS A 66 -6.51 -14.22 -12.35
N LYS A 67 -5.98 -14.78 -11.25
CA LYS A 67 -5.42 -16.15 -11.15
C LYS A 67 -4.22 -16.45 -12.04
N GLY A 68 -3.75 -15.47 -12.84
CA GLY A 68 -2.53 -15.57 -13.63
C GLY A 68 -1.27 -15.62 -12.77
N TRP A 69 -0.21 -16.18 -13.35
CA TRP A 69 1.12 -16.30 -12.75
C TRP A 69 2.04 -15.24 -13.33
N PHE A 70 2.76 -14.56 -12.45
CA PHE A 70 3.58 -13.41 -12.81
C PHE A 70 4.95 -13.47 -12.14
N PRO A 71 5.99 -12.89 -12.76
CA PRO A 71 7.28 -12.73 -12.12
C PRO A 71 7.19 -11.78 -10.93
N GLU A 72 8.17 -11.87 -10.04
CA GLU A 72 8.23 -11.08 -8.81
C GLU A 72 8.07 -9.56 -9.03
N LYS A 73 8.65 -9.05 -10.12
CA LYS A 73 8.64 -7.62 -10.45
C LYS A 73 7.26 -7.09 -10.85
N GLN A 74 6.32 -7.97 -11.20
CA GLN A 74 4.97 -7.62 -11.65
C GLN A 74 3.90 -7.91 -10.60
N ILE A 75 4.31 -8.18 -9.36
CA ILE A 75 3.44 -8.57 -8.26
C ILE A 75 3.63 -7.65 -7.07
N ASN A 76 2.51 -7.21 -6.51
CA ASN A 76 2.45 -6.39 -5.32
C ASN A 76 1.60 -7.10 -4.26
N VAL A 77 2.02 -7.00 -3.00
CA VAL A 77 1.18 -7.39 -1.86
C VAL A 77 0.36 -6.18 -1.44
N ASP A 78 -0.94 -6.37 -1.37
CA ASP A 78 -1.94 -5.32 -1.20
C ASP A 78 -2.86 -5.65 -0.03
N HIS A 79 -3.26 -4.64 0.73
CA HIS A 79 -4.20 -4.78 1.84
C HIS A 79 -5.62 -4.99 1.30
N ILE A 80 -6.32 -6.04 1.73
CA ILE A 80 -7.72 -6.29 1.34
C ILE A 80 -8.59 -5.11 1.77
N ILE A 81 -8.49 -4.74 3.05
CA ILE A 81 -9.05 -3.50 3.60
C ILE A 81 -7.96 -2.44 3.56
N PRO A 82 -8.14 -1.33 2.83
CA PRO A 82 -7.10 -0.32 2.75
C PRO A 82 -6.81 0.30 4.12
N ALA A 83 -5.53 0.54 4.42
CA ALA A 83 -5.10 1.14 5.69
C ALA A 83 -5.81 2.49 6.00
N GLY A 84 -6.23 3.22 4.96
CA GLY A 84 -7.00 4.46 5.09
C GLY A 84 -6.14 5.72 4.99
N SER A 85 -6.68 6.83 5.49
CA SER A 85 -5.97 8.10 5.66
C SER A 85 -5.47 8.25 7.09
N LEU A 86 -4.43 9.06 7.27
CA LEU A 86 -3.88 9.46 8.56
C LEU A 86 -3.71 10.97 8.50
N ASN A 87 -4.74 11.72 8.89
CA ASN A 87 -4.77 13.19 8.76
C ASN A 87 -4.72 13.90 10.13
N ASN A 88 -4.98 13.18 11.21
CA ASN A 88 -4.93 13.67 12.58
C ASN A 88 -4.53 12.54 13.54
N ALA A 89 -4.46 12.84 14.84
CA ALA A 89 -4.06 11.88 15.86
C ALA A 89 -5.12 10.79 16.09
N GLN A 90 -6.40 11.11 15.94
CA GLN A 90 -7.52 10.20 16.13
C GLN A 90 -7.54 9.08 15.08
N ASP A 91 -7.03 9.36 13.88
CA ASP A 91 -6.87 8.36 12.82
C ASP A 91 -5.77 7.31 13.13
N LEU A 92 -4.84 7.61 14.05
CA LEU A 92 -3.60 6.84 14.22
C LEU A 92 -3.85 5.39 14.67
N PRO A 93 -4.65 5.09 15.71
CA PRO A 93 -4.86 3.72 16.17
C PRO A 93 -5.42 2.82 15.06
N GLY A 94 -6.53 3.23 14.44
CA GLY A 94 -7.16 2.45 13.38
C GLY A 94 -6.31 2.36 12.11
N PHE A 95 -5.46 3.35 11.83
CA PHE A 95 -4.51 3.26 10.72
C PHE A 95 -3.43 2.21 10.98
N VAL A 96 -2.87 2.16 12.19
CA VAL A 96 -1.83 1.19 12.58
C VAL A 96 -2.38 -0.24 12.57
N GLU A 97 -3.56 -0.47 13.17
CA GLU A 97 -4.21 -1.79 13.18
C GLU A 97 -4.45 -2.34 11.76
N ARG A 98 -4.92 -1.49 10.84
CA ARG A 98 -5.13 -1.91 9.44
C ARG A 98 -3.82 -2.08 8.66
N LEU A 99 -2.81 -1.24 8.94
CA LEU A 99 -1.54 -1.29 8.23
C LEU A 99 -0.74 -2.54 8.59
N PHE A 100 -0.72 -2.92 9.86
CA PHE A 100 -0.02 -4.08 10.40
C PHE A 100 -0.97 -5.25 10.66
N CYS A 101 -1.79 -5.58 9.66
CA CYS A 101 -2.67 -6.74 9.73
C CYS A 101 -1.93 -8.06 9.48
N GLU A 102 -2.55 -9.16 9.89
CA GLU A 102 -2.07 -10.52 9.63
C GLU A 102 -2.23 -10.92 8.16
N VAL A 103 -1.68 -12.09 7.81
CA VAL A 103 -1.63 -12.59 6.42
C VAL A 103 -3.00 -12.61 5.75
N ASP A 104 -4.06 -12.85 6.52
CA ASP A 104 -5.44 -12.94 6.03
C ASP A 104 -6.01 -11.58 5.60
N GLY A 105 -5.42 -10.48 6.07
CA GLY A 105 -5.73 -9.11 5.63
C GLY A 105 -5.01 -8.69 4.36
N LEU A 106 -4.17 -9.56 3.77
CA LEU A 106 -3.31 -9.25 2.63
C LEU A 106 -3.64 -10.14 1.43
N GLN A 107 -3.43 -9.61 0.23
CA GLN A 107 -3.59 -10.33 -1.02
C GLN A 107 -2.46 -10.01 -2.00
N THR A 108 -2.04 -11.02 -2.75
CA THR A 108 -1.07 -10.85 -3.83
C THR A 108 -1.81 -10.46 -5.12
N LEU A 109 -1.47 -9.32 -5.72
CA LEU A 109 -2.08 -8.83 -6.97
C LEU A 109 -1.00 -8.51 -8.00
N CYS A 110 -1.26 -8.80 -9.27
CA CYS A 110 -0.40 -8.29 -10.34
C CYS A 110 -0.57 -6.77 -10.51
N THR A 111 0.42 -6.10 -11.08
CA THR A 111 0.45 -4.63 -11.26
C THR A 111 -0.85 -4.11 -11.90
N THR A 112 -1.33 -4.76 -12.96
CA THR A 112 -2.57 -4.34 -13.65
C THR A 112 -3.82 -4.47 -12.78
N CYS A 113 -3.92 -5.53 -11.97
CA CYS A 113 -5.05 -5.74 -11.06
C CYS A 113 -5.00 -4.76 -9.88
N HIS A 114 -3.80 -4.50 -9.37
CA HIS A 114 -3.54 -3.55 -8.30
C HIS A 114 -3.89 -2.11 -8.73
N ASP A 115 -3.49 -1.70 -9.93
CA ASP A 115 -3.77 -0.36 -10.45
C ASP A 115 -5.27 -0.15 -10.67
N LYS A 116 -5.96 -1.17 -11.22
CA LYS A 116 -7.43 -1.18 -11.33
C LYS A 116 -8.10 -1.05 -9.97
N LYS A 117 -7.58 -1.72 -8.93
CA LYS A 117 -8.11 -1.59 -7.56
C LYS A 117 -7.91 -0.18 -7.02
N THR A 118 -6.68 0.33 -7.11
CA THR A 118 -6.31 1.68 -6.65
C THR A 118 -7.17 2.77 -7.30
N LEU A 119 -7.43 2.65 -8.60
CA LEU A 119 -8.28 3.60 -9.33
C LEU A 119 -9.73 3.56 -8.82
N LYS A 120 -10.29 2.37 -8.62
CA LYS A 120 -11.65 2.19 -8.07
C LYS A 120 -11.78 2.79 -6.66
N GLU A 121 -10.78 2.59 -5.80
CA GLU A 121 -10.77 3.16 -4.46
C GLU A 121 -10.70 4.69 -4.48
N LYS A 122 -9.87 5.27 -5.35
CA LYS A 122 -9.79 6.74 -5.55
C LYS A 122 -11.13 7.31 -6.03
N GLN A 123 -11.78 6.66 -6.99
CA GLN A 123 -13.10 7.07 -7.49
C GLN A 123 -14.17 6.97 -6.39
N SER A 124 -14.15 5.90 -5.60
CA SER A 124 -15.10 5.70 -4.50
C SER A 124 -14.95 6.77 -3.41
N LYS A 125 -13.72 7.22 -3.12
CA LYS A 125 -13.49 8.34 -2.20
C LYS A 125 -14.00 9.67 -2.71
N LYS A 126 -13.92 9.93 -4.03
CA LYS A 126 -14.48 11.14 -4.63
C LYS A 126 -16.00 11.20 -4.53
N LYS A 127 -16.69 10.06 -4.69
CA LYS A 127 -18.15 9.99 -4.59
C LYS A 127 -18.69 10.17 -3.17
N LYS A 128 -17.87 9.90 -2.16
CA LYS A 128 -18.24 10.04 -0.73
C LYS A 128 -17.91 11.42 -0.16
N LYS A 129 -17.32 12.31 -0.97
CA LYS A 129 -16.95 13.67 -0.62
C LYS A 129 -17.93 14.63 -1.26
#